data_AF-A0AAV2ERR6-F1
#
_entry.id   AF-A0AAV2ERR6-F1
#
_cell.length_a   1.000
_cell.length_b   1.000
_cell.length_c   1.000
_cell.angle_alpha   90.00
_cell.angle_beta   90.00
_cell.angle_gamma   90.00
#
_symmetry.space_group_name_H-M   'P 1'
#
loop_
_entity.id
_entity.type
_entity.pdbx_description
1 polymer ?
#
loop_
_entity_poly.entity_id
_entity_poly.type
_entity_poly.pdbx_seq_one_letter_code
_entity_poly.pdbx_strand_id
1 'polypeptide(L)'
;MARTSLLLSLAIIFSMDAAQLNTINTPAGVPWANTLSFELEHETSTPKITNLLFYFHDTVSGNSPSAIRVAEIRDTWKSLNLFESLMMADDPLTEGPNPNSKLVGWAQGLYGSASQHDIS
;
A
#
# COMPACT_ATOMS: atom_id res chain seq x y z
N MET A 1 5.92 -41.86 27.68
CA MET A 1 4.78 -40.91 27.74
C MET A 1 5.06 -39.83 26.72
N ALA A 2 4.52 -39.97 25.51
CA ALA A 2 4.74 -39.03 24.41
C ALA A 2 3.44 -38.27 24.16
N ARG A 3 3.49 -36.94 24.24
CA ARG A 3 2.50 -36.04 23.64
C ARG A 3 3.20 -34.76 23.20
N THR A 4 3.85 -34.87 22.04
CA THR A 4 4.10 -33.76 21.11
C THR A 4 2.76 -33.17 20.71
N SER A 5 2.54 -31.87 20.98
CA SER A 5 1.35 -31.15 20.52
C SER A 5 1.68 -30.34 19.28
N LEU A 6 0.83 -30.52 18.27
CA LEU A 6 0.91 -30.02 16.92
C LEU A 6 1.02 -28.49 16.82
N LEU A 7 1.89 -28.09 15.90
CA LEU A 7 1.87 -26.89 15.08
C LEU A 7 0.45 -26.43 14.71
N LEU A 8 0.12 -25.16 14.96
CA LEU A 8 -0.76 -24.34 14.12
C LEU A 8 -0.74 -22.88 14.63
N SER A 9 0.03 -22.00 13.98
CA SER A 9 -0.32 -20.57 13.89
C SER A 9 0.62 -19.89 12.90
N LEU A 10 0.10 -19.79 11.67
CA LEU A 10 0.31 -18.68 10.75
C LEU A 10 1.78 -18.23 10.58
N ALA A 11 2.51 -18.98 9.76
CA ALA A 11 3.42 -18.29 8.85
C ALA A 11 2.54 -17.38 7.99
N ILE A 12 2.46 -16.09 8.34
CA ILE A 12 2.03 -15.06 7.41
C ILE A 12 3.13 -15.05 6.36
N ILE A 13 2.96 -15.89 5.35
CA ILE A 13 3.71 -15.80 4.11
C ILE A 13 3.22 -14.47 3.52
N PHE A 14 3.88 -13.37 3.89
CA PHE A 14 3.99 -12.22 3.00
C PHE A 14 4.80 -12.74 1.81
N SER A 15 4.14 -13.50 0.92
CA SER A 15 4.54 -13.43 -0.46
C SER A 15 4.20 -12.00 -0.83
N MET A 16 5.19 -11.11 -0.70
CA MET A 16 5.36 -10.13 -1.74
C MET A 16 5.39 -10.96 -3.02
N ASP A 17 4.24 -11.16 -3.64
CA ASP A 17 4.22 -11.07 -5.07
C ASP A 17 4.82 -9.69 -5.30
N ALA A 18 6.12 -9.69 -5.60
CA ALA A 18 6.65 -8.69 -6.50
C ALA A 18 5.79 -8.87 -7.73
N ALA A 19 4.60 -8.24 -7.73
CA ALA A 19 3.89 -7.84 -8.91
C ALA A 19 5.00 -7.17 -9.68
N GLN A 20 5.53 -7.93 -10.63
CA GLN A 20 6.75 -7.56 -11.29
C GLN A 20 6.44 -6.17 -11.78
N LEU A 21 7.24 -5.20 -11.32
CA LEU A 21 7.26 -3.86 -11.88
C LEU A 21 7.85 -4.03 -13.28
N ASN A 22 7.15 -4.82 -14.11
CA ASN A 22 7.44 -5.13 -15.48
C ASN A 22 7.16 -3.82 -16.15
N THR A 23 8.22 -3.03 -16.22
CA THR A 23 8.36 -1.80 -16.97
C THR A 23 7.02 -1.12 -17.13
N ILE A 24 6.66 -0.20 -16.23
CA ILE A 24 5.54 0.69 -16.52
C ILE A 24 5.93 1.41 -17.81
N ASN A 25 5.51 0.86 -18.94
CA ASN A 25 5.58 1.47 -20.24
C ASN A 25 4.45 2.51 -20.21
N THR A 26 4.58 3.48 -19.31
CA THR A 26 3.72 4.64 -19.35
C THR A 26 3.96 5.29 -20.70
N PRO A 27 2.90 5.56 -21.47
CA PRO A 27 3.04 6.37 -22.67
C PRO A 27 3.83 7.62 -22.33
N ALA A 28 4.82 7.98 -23.15
CA ALA A 28 5.56 9.21 -22.93
C ALA A 28 4.56 10.38 -22.84
N GLY A 29 4.62 11.16 -21.76
CA GLY A 29 3.79 12.36 -21.57
C GLY A 29 2.55 12.21 -20.68
N VAL A 30 2.38 11.13 -19.89
CA VAL A 30 1.37 11.14 -18.81
C VAL A 30 1.88 11.95 -17.60
N PRO A 31 1.15 12.98 -17.13
CA PRO A 31 1.62 13.86 -16.05
C PRO A 31 1.97 13.15 -14.74
N TRP A 32 1.27 12.05 -14.42
CA TRP A 32 1.42 11.29 -13.19
C TRP A 32 2.61 10.29 -13.19
N ALA A 33 3.23 10.03 -14.35
CA ALA A 33 4.31 9.05 -14.49
C ALA A 33 5.32 9.43 -15.58
N ASN A 34 6.48 9.93 -15.16
CA ASN A 34 7.51 10.43 -16.08
C ASN A 34 8.79 9.60 -15.99
N THR A 35 9.21 9.00 -17.11
CA THR A 35 10.38 8.13 -17.21
C THR A 35 11.57 8.85 -17.82
N LEU A 36 12.69 8.87 -17.10
CA LEU A 36 13.99 9.35 -17.56
C LEU A 36 14.88 8.14 -17.89
N SER A 37 15.39 8.09 -19.12
CA SER A 37 16.38 7.11 -19.55
C SER A 37 17.74 7.80 -19.71
N PHE A 38 18.76 7.29 -19.04
CA PHE A 38 20.13 7.80 -19.14
C PHE A 38 20.95 6.85 -20.02
N GLU A 39 21.38 7.31 -21.19
CA GLU A 39 22.33 6.58 -22.03
C GLU A 39 23.74 6.74 -21.44
N LEU A 40 24.24 5.73 -20.72
CA LEU A 40 25.63 5.70 -20.26
C LEU A 40 26.47 4.99 -21.31
N GLU A 41 27.43 5.70 -21.91
CA GLU A 41 28.18 5.28 -23.10
C GLU A 41 29.02 3.98 -22.97
N HIS A 42 28.97 3.25 -21.86
CA HIS A 42 29.73 1.99 -21.68
C HIS A 42 29.01 0.91 -20.85
N GLU A 43 27.74 1.09 -20.48
CA GLU A 43 26.96 0.05 -19.78
C GLU A 43 25.93 -0.60 -20.72
N THR A 44 25.89 -1.93 -20.72
CA THR A 44 24.94 -2.73 -21.53
C THR A 44 23.49 -2.68 -21.03
N SER A 45 23.24 -1.97 -19.91
CA SER A 45 21.91 -1.70 -19.38
C SER A 45 21.82 -0.30 -18.80
N THR A 46 21.15 0.60 -19.48
CA THR A 46 20.84 1.95 -18.99
C THR A 46 19.80 1.88 -17.87
N PRO A 47 20.04 2.44 -16.67
CA PRO A 47 19.00 2.50 -15.65
C PRO A 47 17.85 3.40 -16.10
N LYS A 48 16.62 2.90 -16.00
CA LYS A 48 15.38 3.66 -16.24
C LYS A 48 14.83 4.15 -14.91
N ILE A 49 14.69 5.47 -14.74
CA ILE A 49 14.08 6.08 -13.55
C ILE A 49 12.67 6.53 -13.91
N THR A 50 11.67 6.15 -13.11
CA THR A 50 10.28 6.63 -13.29
C THR A 50 9.84 7.41 -12.06
N ASN A 51 9.49 8.68 -12.23
CA ASN A 51 8.89 9.50 -11.19
C ASN A 51 7.37 9.33 -11.23
N LEU A 52 6.78 8.87 -10.13
CA LEU A 52 5.34 8.70 -9.98
C LEU A 52 4.79 9.78 -9.05
N LEU A 53 3.76 10.49 -9.51
CA LEU A 53 2.99 11.44 -8.70
C LEU A 53 1.52 11.06 -8.81
N PHE A 54 0.96 10.59 -7.71
CA PHE A 54 -0.44 10.22 -7.60
C PHE A 54 -0.97 10.60 -6.22
N TYR A 55 -2.30 10.58 -6.08
CA TYR A 55 -3.00 10.89 -4.85
C TYR A 55 -3.69 9.63 -4.34
N PHE A 56 -3.50 9.34 -3.05
CA PHE A 56 -4.05 8.19 -2.35
C PHE A 56 -5.26 8.64 -1.51
N HIS A 57 -6.38 7.92 -1.61
CA HIS A 57 -7.66 8.30 -1.00
C HIS A 57 -8.17 7.23 -0.03
N ASP A 58 -7.70 7.29 1.21
CA ASP A 58 -8.17 6.41 2.30
C ASP A 58 -9.56 6.84 2.80
N THR A 59 -10.58 6.05 2.45
CA THR A 59 -11.97 6.29 2.84
C THR A 59 -12.37 5.34 3.97
N VAL A 60 -12.18 5.79 5.21
CA VAL A 60 -12.42 4.98 6.43
C VAL A 60 -13.86 4.99 6.94
N SER A 61 -14.77 5.71 6.28
CA SER A 61 -16.16 5.88 6.74
C SER A 61 -17.14 6.16 5.59
N GLY A 62 -18.44 6.22 5.90
CA GLY A 62 -19.50 6.44 4.92
C GLY A 62 -20.14 5.14 4.41
N ASN A 63 -20.93 5.23 3.35
CA ASN A 63 -21.72 4.10 2.85
C ASN A 63 -20.89 3.04 2.12
N SER A 64 -19.69 3.38 1.67
CA SER A 64 -18.80 2.48 0.91
C SER A 64 -17.35 2.83 1.23
N PRO A 65 -16.86 2.46 2.43
CA PRO A 65 -15.47 2.68 2.80
C PRO A 65 -14.54 1.82 1.94
N SER A 66 -13.38 2.37 1.60
CA SER A 66 -12.30 1.67 0.88
C SER A 66 -11.29 1.03 1.82
N ALA A 67 -11.27 1.45 3.09
CA ALA A 67 -10.50 0.83 4.16
C ALA A 67 -11.40 0.40 5.32
N ILE A 68 -11.29 -0.87 5.71
CA ILE A 68 -12.08 -1.47 6.78
C ILE A 68 -11.18 -1.99 7.90
N ARG A 69 -11.63 -1.86 9.14
CA ARG A 69 -10.91 -2.42 10.28
C ARG A 69 -11.10 -3.92 10.33
N VAL A 70 -9.99 -4.66 10.42
CA VAL A 70 -10.00 -6.13 10.41
C VAL A 70 -9.50 -6.75 11.72
N ALA A 71 -8.77 -6.00 12.53
CA ALA A 71 -8.40 -6.42 13.88
C ALA A 71 -8.16 -5.20 14.79
N GLU A 72 -8.53 -5.34 16.06
CA GLU A 72 -8.20 -4.40 17.14
C GLU A 72 -8.29 -5.10 18.50
N ILE A 73 -7.64 -4.53 19.52
CA ILE A 73 -7.92 -4.87 20.92
C ILE A 73 -9.21 -4.14 21.37
N ARG A 74 -9.89 -4.71 22.36
CA ARG A 74 -11.09 -4.11 22.95
C ARG A 74 -10.81 -2.65 23.35
N ASP A 75 -11.73 -1.77 22.97
CA ASP A 75 -11.68 -0.34 23.25
C ASP A 75 -10.51 0.44 22.60
N THR A 76 -9.75 -0.15 21.68
CA THR A 76 -8.71 0.59 20.90
C THR A 76 -9.30 1.81 20.18
N TRP A 77 -10.55 1.74 19.69
CA TRP A 77 -11.23 2.89 19.09
C TRP A 77 -11.42 4.09 20.03
N LYS A 78 -11.31 3.90 21.35
CA LYS A 78 -11.36 4.98 22.35
C LYS A 78 -10.00 5.60 22.64
N SER A 79 -8.89 4.95 22.24
CA SER A 79 -7.56 5.52 22.40
C SER A 79 -7.26 6.48 21.25
N LEU A 80 -6.54 7.58 21.55
CA LEU A 80 -6.15 8.53 20.50
C LEU A 80 -5.12 7.95 19.53
N ASN A 81 -4.28 7.03 20.00
CA ASN A 81 -3.20 6.46 19.20
C ASN A 81 -3.65 5.28 18.33
N LEU A 82 -4.80 4.67 18.63
CA LEU A 82 -5.30 3.47 17.94
C LEU A 82 -4.30 2.30 17.90
N PHE A 83 -3.34 2.24 18.83
CA PHE A 83 -2.30 1.21 18.85
C PHE A 83 -2.89 -0.19 18.68
N GLU A 84 -2.26 -1.00 17.81
CA GLU A 84 -2.69 -2.37 17.44
C GLU A 84 -3.97 -2.46 16.59
N SER A 85 -4.51 -1.33 16.13
CA SER A 85 -5.55 -1.34 15.10
C SER A 85 -4.96 -1.70 13.74
N LEU A 86 -5.59 -2.65 13.04
CA LEU A 86 -5.25 -3.05 11.67
C LEU A 86 -6.42 -2.78 10.72
N MET A 87 -6.10 -2.18 9.59
CA MET A 87 -7.01 -1.84 8.48
C MET A 87 -6.64 -2.67 7.25
N MET A 88 -7.65 -3.10 6.51
CA MET A 88 -7.55 -3.67 5.17
C MET A 88 -8.03 -2.65 4.16
N ALA A 89 -7.15 -2.30 3.22
CA ALA A 89 -7.33 -1.21 2.28
C ALA A 89 -7.44 -1.72 0.84
N ASP A 90 -8.36 -1.11 0.10
CA ASP A 90 -8.49 -1.16 -1.35
C ASP A 90 -8.75 0.27 -1.85
N ASP A 91 -7.74 1.14 -1.69
CA ASP A 91 -7.88 2.58 -1.86
C ASP A 91 -7.55 3.03 -3.30
N PRO A 92 -8.35 3.90 -3.91
CA PRO A 92 -8.07 4.37 -5.27
C PRO A 92 -6.85 5.31 -5.29
N LEU A 93 -6.04 5.17 -6.34
CA LEU A 93 -4.96 6.10 -6.68
C LEU A 93 -5.36 6.94 -7.89
N THR A 94 -5.24 8.26 -7.82
CA THR A 94 -5.66 9.16 -8.91
C THR A 94 -4.58 10.16 -9.35
N GLU A 95 -4.72 10.72 -10.55
CA GLU A 95 -3.78 11.73 -11.09
C GLU A 95 -3.82 13.07 -10.34
N GLY A 96 -4.93 13.40 -9.67
CA GLY A 96 -5.13 14.66 -8.96
C GLY A 96 -5.74 14.47 -7.56
N PRO A 97 -5.74 15.52 -6.70
CA PRO A 97 -6.26 15.43 -5.34
C PRO A 97 -7.79 15.32 -5.27
N ASN A 98 -8.50 15.58 -6.36
CA ASN A 98 -9.94 15.34 -6.44
C ASN A 98 -10.18 13.83 -6.56
N PRO A 99 -10.99 13.19 -5.67
CA PRO A 99 -11.30 11.76 -5.76
C PRO A 99 -11.97 11.34 -7.07
N ASN A 100 -12.61 12.28 -7.78
CA ASN A 100 -13.23 12.04 -9.09
C ASN A 100 -12.25 12.26 -10.27
N SER A 101 -10.99 12.57 -10.00
CA SER A 101 -9.97 12.64 -11.05
C SER A 101 -9.65 11.24 -11.59
N LYS A 102 -8.89 11.19 -12.68
CA LYS A 102 -8.63 9.92 -13.38
C LYS A 102 -7.95 8.91 -12.46
N LEU A 103 -8.56 7.73 -12.35
CA LEU A 103 -8.00 6.57 -11.65
C LEU A 103 -6.77 6.04 -12.40
N VAL A 104 -5.68 5.82 -11.67
CA VAL A 104 -4.42 5.28 -12.19
C VAL A 104 -4.01 3.95 -11.55
N GLY A 105 -4.64 3.57 -10.45
CA GLY A 105 -4.38 2.31 -9.78
C GLY A 105 -5.14 2.16 -8.47
N TRP A 106 -4.76 1.13 -7.71
CA TRP A 106 -5.30 0.82 -6.40
C TRP A 106 -4.15 0.53 -5.44
N ALA A 107 -4.22 1.08 -4.24
CA ALA A 107 -3.33 0.74 -3.14
C ALA A 107 -4.02 -0.33 -2.27
N GLN A 108 -3.60 -1.57 -2.47
CA GLN A 108 -4.19 -2.74 -1.85
C GLN A 108 -3.23 -3.30 -0.80
N GLY A 109 -3.72 -3.51 0.43
CA GLY A 109 -2.89 -4.06 1.48
C GLY A 109 -3.44 -3.87 2.89
N LEU A 110 -2.53 -3.89 3.85
CA LEU A 110 -2.82 -3.67 5.26
C LEU A 110 -2.02 -2.46 5.76
N TYR A 111 -2.64 -1.66 6.61
CA TYR A 111 -1.93 -0.65 7.40
C TYR A 111 -2.47 -0.67 8.83
N GLY A 112 -1.73 -0.10 9.77
CA GLY A 112 -2.14 -0.09 11.15
C GLY A 112 -1.36 0.90 12.00
N SER A 113 -1.87 1.16 13.19
CA SER A 113 -1.19 2.02 14.15
C SER A 113 -0.20 1.22 14.99
N ALA A 114 1.03 1.75 15.05
CA ALA A 114 2.15 1.17 15.77
C ALA A 114 2.67 2.06 16.92
N SER A 115 2.10 3.26 17.12
CA SER A 115 2.54 4.17 18.18
C SER A 115 1.82 3.86 19.49
N GLN A 116 2.60 3.63 20.56
CA GLN A 116 2.06 3.41 21.91
C GLN A 116 1.82 4.72 22.69
N HIS A 117 2.49 5.80 22.32
CA HIS A 117 2.57 7.01 23.15
C HIS A 117 2.08 8.25 22.42
N ASP A 118 2.37 8.34 21.12
CA ASP A 118 1.97 9.45 20.29
C ASP A 118 0.74 9.10 19.45
N ILE A 119 0.01 10.13 19.05
CA ILE A 119 -1.07 10.00 18.08
C ILE A 119 -0.46 9.57 16.74
N SER A 120 -1.05 8.55 16.11
CA SER A 120 -0.64 8.06 14.78
C SER A 120 -1.27 8.86 13.66
#